data_AF-A0A5P0YLJ4-F1
#
_entry.id   AF-A0A5P0YLJ4-F1
#
_cell.length_a   1.000
_cell.length_b   1.000
_cell.length_c   1.000
_cell.angle_alpha   90.00
_cell.angle_beta   90.00
_cell.angle_gamma   90.00
#
_symmetry.space_group_name_H-M   'P 1'
#
loop_
_entity.id
_entity.type
_entity.pdbx_description
1 polymer ?
#
loop_
_entity_poly.entity_id
_entity_poly.type
_entity_poly.pdbx_seq_one_letter_code
_entity_poly.pdbx_strand_id
1 'polypeptide(L)'
;MAEPFVNADDLDHPACGICPSKRLPRSGFVVYDRPTRECPFNPADGFRYATDGMPACVHPHKLGLEPDRIAPPPIPVDTGAADPAPPKRPWWRRLAGSKPSSRAQ
;
A
#
# COMPACT_ATOMS: atom_id res chain seq x y z
N MET A 1 17.90 21.09 -10.69
CA MET A 1 17.30 19.94 -9.98
C MET A 1 16.20 19.42 -10.88
N ALA A 2 16.09 18.11 -11.09
CA ALA A 2 15.02 17.59 -11.94
C ALA A 2 13.68 17.76 -11.22
N GLU A 3 12.70 18.34 -11.91
CA GLU A 3 11.37 18.61 -11.33
C GLU A 3 10.56 17.32 -11.20
N PRO A 4 9.67 17.22 -10.19
CA PRO A 4 8.78 16.08 -10.04
C PRO A 4 7.86 15.95 -11.25
N PHE A 5 7.47 14.72 -11.59
CA PHE A 5 6.55 14.48 -12.71
C PHE A 5 5.13 15.01 -12.44
N VAL A 6 4.65 14.88 -11.20
CA VAL A 6 3.36 15.43 -10.78
C VAL A 6 3.60 16.57 -9.80
N ASN A 7 3.09 17.75 -10.14
CA ASN A 7 3.13 18.92 -9.28
C ASN A 7 1.96 18.92 -8.27
N ALA A 8 2.09 19.69 -7.18
CA ALA A 8 1.05 19.77 -6.16
C ALA A 8 -0.28 20.36 -6.70
N ASP A 9 -0.19 21.24 -7.70
CA ASP A 9 -1.30 21.90 -8.37
C ASP A 9 -1.85 21.11 -9.57
N ASP A 10 -1.29 19.94 -9.86
CA ASP A 10 -1.71 19.10 -10.97
C ASP A 10 -2.97 18.30 -10.59
N LEU A 11 -4.13 18.85 -10.97
CA LEU A 11 -5.44 18.25 -10.75
C LEU A 11 -5.71 17.08 -11.72
N ASP A 12 -4.99 17.01 -12.84
CA ASP A 12 -5.13 15.98 -13.87
C ASP A 12 -4.47 14.66 -13.45
N HIS A 13 -3.48 14.72 -12.57
CA HIS A 13 -2.77 13.56 -12.03
C HIS A 13 -2.99 13.41 -10.51
N PRO A 14 -4.08 12.76 -10.05
CA PRO A 14 -4.35 12.53 -8.63
C PRO A 14 -3.41 11.47 -8.05
N ALA A 15 -2.12 11.78 -7.97
CA ALA A 15 -1.08 10.89 -7.48
C ALA A 15 -1.26 10.63 -5.99
N CYS A 16 -1.12 9.36 -5.60
CA CYS A 16 -1.19 8.92 -4.20
C CYS A 16 -0.21 9.71 -3.32
N GLY A 17 -0.52 9.86 -2.03
CA GLY A 17 0.34 10.62 -1.09
C GLY A 17 1.79 10.13 -1.02
N ILE A 18 2.02 8.85 -1.31
CA ILE A 18 3.33 8.18 -1.35
C ILE A 18 3.79 7.87 -2.78
N CYS A 19 3.29 8.57 -3.79
CA CYS A 19 3.66 8.29 -5.18
C CYS A 19 5.08 8.80 -5.48
N PRO A 20 5.95 8.00 -6.14
CA PRO A 20 7.28 8.47 -6.54
C PRO A 20 7.22 9.67 -7.50
N SER A 21 6.16 9.80 -8.31
CA SER A 21 5.98 10.90 -9.26
C SER A 21 5.91 12.29 -8.61
N LYS A 22 5.57 12.37 -7.31
CA LYS A 22 5.54 13.62 -6.55
C LYS A 22 6.91 14.10 -6.09
N ARG A 23 7.92 13.23 -6.14
CA ARG A 23 9.29 13.54 -5.66
C ARG A 23 10.33 13.38 -6.76
N LEU A 24 10.04 12.62 -7.80
CA LEU A 24 10.99 12.22 -8.83
C LEU A 24 10.49 12.64 -10.22
N PRO A 25 11.42 13.00 -11.12
CA PRO A 25 11.09 13.19 -12.54
C PRO A 25 10.65 11.87 -13.17
N ARG A 26 10.04 11.93 -14.36
CA ARG A 26 9.56 10.74 -15.09
C ARG A 26 10.61 9.64 -15.27
N SER A 27 11.87 10.01 -15.49
CA SER A 27 12.99 9.08 -15.65
C SER A 27 13.48 8.44 -14.35
N GLY A 28 13.02 8.93 -13.18
CA GLY A 28 13.43 8.46 -11.86
C GLY A 28 12.56 7.36 -11.29
N PHE A 29 11.52 6.91 -12.00
CA PHE A 29 10.64 5.83 -11.56
C PHE A 29 10.09 5.03 -12.73
N VAL A 30 9.63 3.82 -12.43
CA VAL A 30 8.98 2.92 -13.39
C VAL A 30 7.50 2.75 -13.05
N VAL A 31 6.67 2.56 -14.07
CA VAL A 31 5.23 2.32 -13.89
C VAL A 31 4.92 0.87 -14.22
N TYR A 32 4.37 0.16 -13.24
CA TYR A 32 3.80 -1.17 -13.42
C TYR A 32 2.29 -1.09 -13.63
N ASP A 33 1.74 -2.02 -14.41
CA ASP A 33 0.28 -2.15 -14.59
C ASP A 33 -0.45 -2.50 -13.29
N ARG A 34 0.19 -3.28 -12.41
CA ARG A 34 -0.35 -3.70 -11.11
C ARG A 34 0.75 -4.02 -10.09
N PRO A 35 0.41 -4.11 -8.79
CA PRO A 35 1.34 -4.57 -7.76
C PRO A 35 1.83 -6.00 -8.02
N THR A 36 3.14 -6.22 -7.88
CA THR A 36 3.77 -7.56 -7.96
C THR A 36 4.70 -7.79 -6.77
N ARG A 37 5.03 -9.07 -6.52
CA ARG A 37 6.02 -9.47 -5.52
C ARG A 37 7.43 -8.99 -5.86
N GLU A 38 7.72 -8.83 -7.16
CA GLU A 38 8.98 -8.29 -7.65
C GLU A 38 9.15 -6.80 -7.34
N CYS A 39 8.07 -6.10 -6.96
CA CYS A 39 8.09 -4.72 -6.50
C CYS A 39 7.58 -4.58 -5.05
N PRO A 40 8.34 -5.07 -4.06
CA PRO A 40 7.94 -5.01 -2.65
C PRO A 40 7.84 -3.57 -2.17
N PHE A 41 6.92 -3.34 -1.23
CA PHE A 41 6.74 -2.06 -0.56
C PHE A 41 7.81 -1.88 0.53
N ASN A 42 8.51 -0.75 0.51
CA ASN A 42 9.45 -0.33 1.54
C ASN A 42 8.76 0.62 2.54
N PRO A 43 8.57 0.22 3.81
CA PRO A 43 7.95 1.07 4.82
C PRO A 43 8.81 2.28 5.24
N ALA A 44 10.13 2.26 4.98
CA ALA A 44 11.02 3.36 5.38
C ALA A 44 10.76 4.65 4.59
N ASP A 45 10.48 4.54 3.30
CA ASP A 45 10.26 5.68 2.41
C ASP A 45 8.85 5.75 1.80
N GLY A 46 8.10 4.64 1.86
CA GLY A 46 6.74 4.51 1.35
C GLY A 46 6.66 4.17 -0.14
N PHE A 47 7.76 3.80 -0.80
CA PHE A 47 7.77 3.41 -2.21
C PHE A 47 7.80 1.90 -2.40
N ARG A 48 7.41 1.47 -3.59
CA ARG A 48 7.72 0.12 -4.08
C ARG A 48 9.01 0.20 -4.89
N TYR A 49 9.81 -0.85 -4.90
CA TYR A 49 11.06 -0.87 -5.66
C TYR A 49 11.09 -2.03 -6.62
N ALA A 50 11.37 -1.78 -7.89
CA ALA A 50 11.65 -2.84 -8.84
C ALA A 50 12.98 -3.55 -8.51
N THR A 51 13.23 -4.67 -9.17
CA THR A 51 14.42 -5.51 -8.96
C THR A 51 15.75 -4.80 -9.25
N ASP A 52 15.71 -3.73 -10.03
CA ASP A 52 16.84 -2.83 -10.32
C ASP A 52 17.02 -1.70 -9.29
N GLY A 53 16.18 -1.64 -8.26
CA GLY A 53 16.19 -0.60 -7.24
C GLY A 53 15.52 0.71 -7.66
N MET A 54 14.81 0.74 -8.81
CA MET A 54 14.03 1.93 -9.17
C MET A 54 12.69 1.98 -8.42
N PRO A 55 12.30 3.15 -7.89
CA PRO A 55 10.95 3.37 -7.36
C PRO A 55 9.88 3.03 -8.40
N ALA A 56 8.84 2.33 -7.97
CA ALA A 56 7.79 1.80 -8.81
C ALA A 56 6.43 2.39 -8.43
N CYS A 57 5.73 2.97 -9.40
CA CYS A 57 4.30 3.28 -9.30
C CYS A 57 3.49 2.10 -9.85
N VAL A 58 2.35 1.80 -9.23
CA VAL A 58 1.42 0.73 -9.64
C VAL A 58 0.08 1.27 -10.14
N HIS A 59 0.02 2.58 -10.42
CA HIS A 59 -1.20 3.28 -10.81
C HIS A 59 -0.99 4.08 -12.10
N PRO A 60 -0.84 3.43 -13.26
CA PRO A 60 -0.66 4.11 -14.55
C PRO A 60 -1.80 5.08 -14.85
N HIS A 61 -3.05 4.67 -14.57
CA HIS A 61 -4.25 5.51 -14.78
C HIS A 61 -4.24 6.82 -13.99
N LYS A 62 -3.61 6.86 -12.80
CA LYS A 62 -3.52 8.09 -11.99
C LYS A 62 -2.45 9.05 -12.51
N LEU A 63 -1.50 8.53 -13.29
CA LEU A 63 -0.41 9.29 -13.88
C LEU A 63 -0.67 9.63 -15.36
N GLY A 64 -1.76 9.15 -15.95
CA GLY A 64 -2.01 9.32 -17.39
C GLY A 64 -0.93 8.65 -18.25
N LEU A 65 -0.20 7.66 -17.71
CA LEU A 65 0.92 6.99 -18.36
C LEU A 65 0.56 5.57 -18.75
N GLU A 66 1.12 5.09 -19.86
CA GLU A 66 1.16 3.67 -20.15
C GLU A 66 2.14 2.96 -19.19
N PRO A 67 1.87 1.69 -18.82
CA PRO A 67 2.78 0.93 -17.99
C PRO A 67 4.09 0.64 -18.73
N ASP A 68 5.23 0.97 -18.10
CA ASP A 68 6.56 0.63 -18.60
C ASP A 68 6.82 -0.89 -18.49
N ARG A 69 6.22 -1.53 -17.48
CA ARG A 69 6.44 -2.94 -17.15
C ARG A 69 5.12 -3.63 -16.83
N ILE A 70 4.98 -4.86 -17.30
CA ILE A 70 3.84 -5.70 -17.00
C ILE A 70 4.23 -6.68 -15.90
N ALA A 71 3.50 -6.65 -14.80
CA ALA A 71 3.67 -7.58 -13.69
C ALA A 71 3.41 -9.02 -14.16
N PRO A 72 4.23 -10.00 -13.73
CA PRO A 72 4.01 -11.39 -14.05
C PRO A 72 2.70 -11.89 -13.43
N PRO A 73 2.02 -12.87 -14.05
CA PRO A 73 0.76 -13.43 -13.55
C PRO A 73 0.90 -13.85 -12.07
N PRO A 74 -0.13 -13.62 -11.25
CA PRO A 74 -0.07 -13.96 -9.84
C PRO A 74 0.18 -15.46 -9.70
N ILE A 75 1.10 -15.83 -8.82
CA ILE A 75 1.33 -17.24 -8.48
C ILE A 75 0.09 -17.71 -7.72
N PRO A 76 -0.52 -18.85 -8.10
CA PRO A 76 -1.61 -19.45 -7.34
C PRO A 76 -1.18 -19.64 -5.89
N VAL A 77 -1.93 -19.06 -4.96
CA VAL A 77 -1.72 -19.31 -3.54
C VAL A 77 -2.51 -20.56 -3.18
N ASP A 78 -1.82 -21.63 -2.77
CA ASP A 78 -2.46 -22.76 -2.13
C ASP A 78 -3.15 -22.23 -0.88
N THR A 79 -4.47 -22.08 -0.96
CA THR A 79 -5.29 -21.61 0.14
C THR A 79 -5.48 -22.79 1.09
N GLY A 80 -4.38 -23.23 1.72
CA GLY A 80 -4.44 -24.19 2.82
C GLY A 80 -5.44 -23.66 3.83
N ALA A 81 -6.44 -24.49 4.15
CA ALA A 81 -7.62 -24.14 4.93
C ALA A 81 -7.30 -23.10 6.01
N ALA A 82 -7.86 -21.91 5.86
CA ALA A 82 -7.73 -20.87 6.87
C ALA A 82 -8.15 -21.46 8.22
N ASP A 83 -7.28 -21.35 9.22
CA ASP A 83 -7.61 -21.72 10.59
C ASP A 83 -8.90 -20.95 10.97
N PRO A 84 -9.95 -21.63 11.48
CA PRO A 84 -11.23 -21.00 11.70
C PRO A 84 -11.05 -19.79 12.62
N ALA A 85 -11.38 -18.60 12.09
CA ALA A 85 -11.21 -17.35 12.81
C ALA A 85 -11.85 -17.45 14.21
N PRO A 86 -11.15 -17.01 15.27
CA PRO A 86 -11.69 -17.09 16.63
C PRO A 86 -13.03 -16.34 16.71
N PRO A 87 -14.03 -16.89 17.40
CA PRO A 87 -15.37 -16.31 17.43
C PRO A 87 -15.29 -14.88 17.99
N LYS A 88 -15.87 -13.93 17.23
CA LYS A 88 -15.97 -12.53 17.64
C LYS A 88 -16.78 -12.44 18.93
N ARG A 89 -16.12 -12.19 20.07
CA ARG A 89 -16.82 -11.92 21.34
C ARG A 89 -17.58 -10.60 21.20
N PRO A 90 -18.89 -10.57 21.48
CA PRO A 90 -19.65 -9.34 21.35
C PRO A 90 -19.17 -8.29 22.36
N TRP A 91 -19.08 -7.05 21.90
CA TRP A 91 -18.47 -5.92 22.60
C TRP A 91 -19.14 -5.59 23.94
N TRP A 92 -20.44 -5.87 24.10
CA TRP A 92 -21.17 -5.65 25.36
C TRP A 92 -20.67 -6.50 26.53
N ARG A 93 -20.00 -7.64 26.27
CA ARG A 93 -19.36 -8.46 27.33
C ARG A 93 -18.00 -7.96 27.80
N ARG A 94 -17.41 -6.93 27.17
CA ARG A 94 -16.19 -6.27 27.68
C ARG A 94 -16.49 -5.24 28.78
N LEU A 95 -17.69 -4.68 28.79
CA LEU A 95 -18.07 -3.61 29.73
C LEU A 95 -18.63 -4.12 31.06
N ALA A 96 -19.11 -5.38 31.10
CA ALA A 96 -19.74 -5.95 32.30
C ALA A 96 -18.76 -6.50 33.36
N GLY A 97 -17.44 -6.35 33.15
CA GLY A 97 -16.40 -6.94 34.02
C GLY A 97 -15.91 -6.05 35.17
N SER A 98 -16.20 -4.74 35.16
CA SER A 98 -15.80 -3.85 36.25
C SER A 98 -16.81 -3.92 37.40
N LYS A 99 -16.78 -5.01 38.17
CA LYS A 99 -17.37 -5.00 39.52
C LYS A 99 -16.47 -4.14 40.42
N PRO A 100 -16.94 -3.00 40.97
CA PRO A 100 -16.20 -2.35 42.04
C PRO A 100 -16.20 -3.28 43.26
N SER A 101 -15.00 -3.66 43.70
CA SER A 101 -14.78 -4.31 44.98
C SER A 101 -15.04 -3.30 46.10
N SER A 102 -16.29 -3.16 46.56
CA SER A 102 -16.57 -2.47 47.81
C SER A 102 -16.31 -3.41 49.00
N ARG A 103 -15.13 -3.23 49.60
CA ARG A 103 -14.72 -3.75 50.91
C ARG A 103 -14.77 -2.58 51.91
N ALA A 104 -15.17 -2.86 53.15
CA ALA A 104 -15.22 -2.01 54.35
C ALA A 104 -16.50 -1.12 54.43
N GLN A 105 -17.26 -1.08 55.54
CA GLN A 105 -16.99 -1.41 56.95
C GLN A 105 -18.21 -2.07 57.59
#